data_AF-A0A932E6M0-F1
#
_entry.id   AF-A0A932E6M0-F1
#
_cell.length_a   1.000
_cell.length_b   1.000
_cell.length_c   1.000
_cell.angle_alpha   90.00
_cell.angle_beta   90.00
_cell.angle_gamma   90.00
#
_symmetry.space_group_name_H-M   'P 1'
#
loop_
_entity.id
_entity.type
_entity.pdbx_description
1 polymer ?
#
loop_
_entity_poly.entity_id
_entity_poly.type
_entity_poly.pdbx_seq_one_letter_code
_entity_poly.pdbx_strand_id
1 'polypeptide(L)'
;MKKAPRRRPSKSAKKPKGHAHLLGVGLDNDDGHKRITQAEQFTILGGSEETHGRMTETVVKTFETLKQRGKHLQTVEPKELAEIIHKSTPR
;
A
#
# COMPACT_ATOMS: atom_id res chain seq x y z
N MET A 1 40.85 -36.20 -13.98
CA MET A 1 39.37 -36.09 -13.98
C MET A 1 38.98 -34.74 -13.39
N LYS A 2 38.53 -33.76 -14.19
CA LYS A 2 38.24 -32.39 -13.73
C LYS A 2 36.78 -32.31 -13.25
N LYS A 3 36.54 -32.02 -11.97
CA LYS A 3 35.18 -31.86 -11.39
C LYS A 3 34.53 -30.57 -11.91
N ALA A 4 33.35 -30.68 -12.51
CA ALA A 4 32.56 -29.55 -12.97
C ALA A 4 31.98 -28.75 -11.79
N PRO A 5 31.91 -27.41 -11.85
CA PRO A 5 31.31 -26.61 -10.79
C PRO A 5 29.78 -26.75 -10.82
N ARG A 6 29.20 -27.13 -9.67
CA ARG A 6 27.74 -27.17 -9.43
C ARG A 6 27.15 -25.77 -9.65
N ARG A 7 26.29 -25.63 -10.67
CA ARG A 7 25.47 -24.44 -10.91
C ARG A 7 24.61 -24.14 -9.67
N ARG A 8 24.74 -22.95 -9.10
CA ARG A 8 23.82 -22.40 -8.09
C ARG A 8 22.43 -22.25 -8.73
N PRO A 9 21.33 -22.68 -8.09
CA PRO A 9 20.01 -22.42 -8.62
C PRO A 9 19.76 -20.90 -8.64
N SER A 10 19.45 -20.38 -9.83
CA SER A 10 19.11 -18.98 -10.07
C SER A 10 17.85 -18.62 -9.27
N LYS A 11 17.90 -17.49 -8.57
CA LYS A 11 16.76 -16.89 -7.86
C LYS A 11 15.52 -16.94 -8.74
N SER A 12 14.51 -17.66 -8.28
CA SER A 12 13.22 -17.85 -8.94
C SER A 12 12.62 -16.48 -9.29
N ALA A 13 12.42 -16.22 -10.58
CA ALA A 13 11.71 -15.05 -11.06
C ALA A 13 10.29 -15.06 -10.45
N LYS A 14 10.01 -14.12 -9.54
CA LYS A 14 8.67 -13.93 -8.97
C LYS A 14 7.74 -13.57 -10.14
N LYS A 15 6.63 -14.31 -10.26
CA LYS A 15 5.56 -14.11 -11.26
C LYS A 15 5.14 -12.63 -11.31
N PRO A 16 4.73 -12.10 -12.49
CA PRO A 16 4.22 -10.73 -12.59
C PRO A 16 3.08 -10.58 -11.59
N LYS A 17 3.28 -9.69 -10.62
CA LYS A 17 2.31 -9.47 -9.56
C LYS A 17 1.11 -8.74 -10.18
N GLY A 18 -0.10 -9.25 -9.96
CA GLY A 18 -1.33 -8.63 -10.44
C GLY A 18 -1.51 -7.20 -9.95
N HIS A 19 -2.49 -6.49 -10.52
CA HIS A 19 -2.84 -5.14 -10.09
C HIS A 19 -3.17 -5.13 -8.60
N ALA A 20 -2.45 -4.31 -7.82
CA ALA A 20 -2.68 -4.11 -6.40
C ALA A 20 -3.38 -2.77 -6.19
N HIS A 21 -4.38 -2.74 -5.30
CA HIS A 21 -5.17 -1.57 -4.98
C HIS A 21 -5.43 -1.51 -3.47
N LEU A 22 -5.22 -0.35 -2.85
CA LEU A 22 -5.44 -0.13 -1.42
C LEU A 22 -6.84 0.43 -1.17
N LEU A 23 -7.64 -0.24 -0.35
CA LEU A 23 -8.99 0.21 0.01
C LEU A 23 -9.03 0.67 1.48
N GLY A 24 -9.51 1.89 1.71
CA GLY A 24 -9.83 2.44 3.02
C GLY A 24 -11.34 2.66 3.16
N VAL A 25 -11.92 2.27 4.29
CA VAL A 25 -13.36 2.43 4.56
C VAL A 25 -13.55 3.02 5.95
N GLY A 26 -14.21 4.17 6.02
CA GLY A 26 -14.66 4.81 7.26
C GLY A 26 -16.14 4.54 7.50
N LEU A 27 -16.48 4.13 8.73
CA LEU A 27 -17.84 3.72 9.13
C LEU A 27 -18.42 4.59 10.25
N ASP A 28 -17.74 5.68 10.61
CA ASP A 28 -18.06 6.61 11.69
C ASP A 28 -18.78 7.88 11.18
N ASN A 29 -19.56 7.74 10.10
CA ASN A 29 -20.25 8.87 9.50
C ASN A 29 -21.68 9.00 10.04
N ASP A 30 -21.91 10.03 10.85
CA ASP A 30 -23.24 10.38 11.39
C ASP A 30 -23.87 11.61 10.69
N ASP A 31 -23.14 12.29 9.80
CA ASP A 31 -23.56 13.54 9.16
C ASP A 31 -24.32 13.36 7.83
N GLY A 32 -24.40 12.11 7.33
CA GLY A 32 -25.13 11.77 6.12
C GLY A 32 -24.40 12.13 4.81
N HIS A 33 -23.19 12.69 4.85
CA HIS A 33 -22.42 13.01 3.64
C HIS A 33 -21.71 11.79 3.07
N LYS A 34 -21.74 11.66 1.74
CA LYS A 34 -20.91 10.66 1.03
C LYS A 34 -19.54 11.24 0.75
N ARG A 35 -18.51 10.67 1.35
CA ARG A 35 -17.10 11.03 1.10
C ARG A 35 -16.41 9.94 0.30
N ILE A 36 -15.80 10.30 -0.82
CA ILE A 36 -15.13 9.35 -1.72
C ILE A 36 -13.85 10.01 -2.24
N THR A 37 -12.72 9.37 -2.01
CA THR A 37 -11.42 9.76 -2.58
C THR A 37 -10.86 8.59 -3.37
N GLN A 38 -10.55 8.78 -4.65
CA GLN A 38 -10.10 7.71 -5.55
C GLN A 38 -8.82 8.11 -6.29
N ALA A 39 -7.95 7.14 -6.50
CA ALA A 39 -6.73 7.22 -7.29
C ALA A 39 -6.46 5.88 -7.99
N GLU A 40 -5.47 5.84 -8.88
CA GLU A 40 -5.13 4.64 -9.65
C GLU A 40 -4.83 3.42 -8.76
N GLN A 41 -4.18 3.65 -7.62
CA GLN A 41 -3.71 2.59 -6.72
C GLN A 41 -4.41 2.55 -5.37
N PHE A 42 -5.37 3.43 -5.11
CA PHE A 42 -6.14 3.40 -3.87
C PHE A 42 -7.52 4.04 -3.96
N THR A 43 -8.41 3.66 -3.05
CA THR A 43 -9.74 4.23 -2.87
C THR A 43 -10.05 4.35 -1.38
N ILE A 44 -10.64 5.47 -0.96
CA ILE A 44 -11.13 5.73 0.39
C ILE A 44 -12.62 6.06 0.31
N LEU A 45 -13.43 5.36 1.08
CA LEU A 45 -14.88 5.48 1.11
C LEU A 45 -15.37 5.81 2.52
N GLY A 46 -16.23 6.81 2.64
CA GLY A 46 -16.93 7.14 3.87
C GLY A 46 -16.04 7.69 4.99
N GLY A 47 -16.56 7.60 6.21
CA GLY A 47 -16.02 8.23 7.41
C GLY A 47 -16.61 9.60 7.69
N SER A 48 -16.51 10.04 8.95
CA SER A 48 -16.71 11.45 9.31
C SER A 48 -15.73 12.35 8.53
N GLU A 49 -15.95 13.67 8.55
CA GLU A 49 -15.00 14.61 7.95
C GLU A 49 -13.58 14.42 8.48
N GLU A 50 -13.45 14.25 9.80
CA GLU A 50 -12.18 14.02 10.46
C GLU A 50 -11.54 12.70 10.04
N THR A 51 -12.28 11.59 10.13
CA THR A 51 -11.73 10.26 9.79
C THR A 51 -11.40 10.14 8.32
N HIS A 52 -12.22 10.70 7.43
CA HIS A 52 -11.93 10.72 6.00
C HIS A 52 -10.67 11.55 5.69
N GLY A 53 -10.52 12.71 6.33
CA GLY A 53 -9.33 13.54 6.21
C GLY A 53 -8.07 12.80 6.68
N ARG A 54 -8.11 12.20 7.87
CA ARG A 54 -6.99 11.42 8.41
C ARG A 54 -6.62 10.22 7.54
N MET A 55 -7.60 9.49 7.00
CA MET A 55 -7.34 8.40 6.06
C MET A 55 -6.68 8.90 4.78
N THR A 56 -7.17 10.00 4.22
CA THR A 56 -6.62 10.61 3.01
C THR A 56 -5.15 11.00 3.20
N GLU A 57 -4.85 11.71 4.29
CA GLU A 57 -3.49 12.08 4.66
C GLU A 57 -2.58 10.85 4.84
N THR A 58 -3.07 9.82 5.55
CA THR A 58 -2.34 8.57 5.78
C THR A 58 -1.94 7.91 4.46
N VAL A 59 -2.88 7.81 3.51
CA VAL A 59 -2.64 7.15 2.23
C VAL A 59 -1.67 7.96 1.38
N VAL A 60 -1.83 9.29 1.30
CA VAL A 60 -0.89 10.15 0.57
C VAL A 60 0.54 9.98 1.11
N LYS A 61 0.74 10.10 2.42
CA LYS A 61 2.06 9.91 3.07
C LYS A 61 2.63 8.51 2.87
N THR A 62 1.77 7.49 2.85
CA THR A 62 2.18 6.10 2.58
C THR A 62 2.76 5.97 1.18
N PHE A 63 2.07 6.50 0.17
CA PHE A 63 2.52 6.44 -1.23
C PHE A 63 3.77 7.29 -1.48
N GLU A 64 3.89 8.45 -0.82
CA GLU A 64 5.13 9.24 -0.83
C GLU A 64 6.31 8.43 -0.27
N THR A 65 6.11 7.76 0.86
CA THR A 65 7.14 6.89 1.47
C THR A 65 7.51 5.71 0.56
N LEU A 66 6.53 5.08 -0.09
CA LEU A 66 6.77 4.01 -1.07
C LEU A 66 7.59 4.53 -2.25
N LYS A 67 7.25 5.70 -2.78
CA LYS A 67 7.96 6.35 -3.89
C LYS A 67 9.41 6.70 -3.50
N GLN A 68 9.62 7.25 -2.30
CA GLN A 68 10.96 7.53 -1.77
C GLN A 68 11.82 6.27 -1.63
N ARG A 69 11.21 5.12 -1.30
CA ARG A 69 11.89 3.82 -1.21
C ARG A 69 12.04 3.11 -2.57
N GLY A 70 11.53 3.69 -3.66
CA GLY A 70 11.54 3.07 -4.99
C GLY A 70 10.70 1.80 -5.08
N LYS A 71 9.65 1.68 -4.23
CA LYS A 71 8.75 0.52 -4.18
C LYS A 71 7.38 0.88 -4.75
N HIS A 72 6.72 -0.11 -5.33
CA HIS A 72 5.34 0.00 -5.79
C HIS A 72 4.44 -0.85 -4.91
N LEU A 73 3.15 -0.50 -4.85
CA LEU A 73 2.15 -1.26 -4.07
C LEU A 73 2.10 -2.75 -4.47
N GLN A 74 2.33 -3.05 -5.74
CA GLN A 74 2.41 -4.42 -6.22
C GLN A 74 3.65 -5.14 -5.65
N THR A 75 4.80 -4.46 -5.55
CA THR A 75 6.08 -5.10 -5.22
C THR A 75 6.37 -5.17 -3.72
N VAL A 76 5.83 -4.25 -2.92
CA VAL A 76 6.01 -4.19 -1.46
C VAL A 76 5.44 -5.42 -0.75
N GLU A 77 6.04 -5.80 0.39
CA GLU A 77 5.51 -6.87 1.23
C GLU A 77 4.37 -6.35 2.12
N PRO A 78 3.31 -7.13 2.37
CA PRO A 78 2.15 -6.67 3.15
C PRO A 78 2.52 -6.16 4.55
N LYS A 79 3.48 -6.80 5.21
CA LYS A 79 3.94 -6.39 6.54
C LYS A 79 4.63 -5.02 6.51
N GLU A 80 5.50 -4.80 5.52
CA GLU A 80 6.16 -3.50 5.36
C GLU A 80 5.13 -2.41 5.02
N LEU A 81 4.16 -2.72 4.16
CA LEU A 81 3.08 -1.79 3.85
C LEU A 81 2.30 -1.40 5.11
N ALA A 82 1.92 -2.37 5.95
CA ALA A 82 1.22 -2.11 7.21
C ALA A 82 2.05 -1.23 8.16
N GLU A 83 3.37 -1.46 8.25
CA GLU A 83 4.26 -0.60 9.05
C GLU A 83 4.37 0.81 8.51
N ILE A 84 4.40 0.99 7.18
CA ILE A 84 4.40 2.32 6.57
C ILE A 84 3.07 3.02 6.87
N ILE A 85 1.94 2.36 6.65
CA ILE A 85 0.61 2.91 6.95
C ILE A 85 0.55 3.36 8.41
N HIS A 86 0.94 2.50 9.35
CA HIS A 86 0.91 2.83 10.77
C HIS A 86 1.78 4.04 11.14
N LYS A 87 2.93 4.20 10.49
CA LYS A 87 3.81 5.38 10.67
C LYS A 87 3.27 6.64 9.99
N SER A 88 2.49 6.47 8.91
CA SER A 88 1.90 7.55 8.15
C SER A 88 0.56 8.04 8.71
N THR A 89 -0.07 7.28 9.62
CA THR A 89 -1.31 7.69 10.28
C THR A 89 -1.06 8.82 11.28
N PRO A 90 -1.72 9.98 11.13
CA PRO A 90 -1.64 11.07 12.10
C PRO A 90 -2.24 10.63 13.46
N ARG A 91 -1.65 11.11 14.55
CA ARG A 91 -2.08 10.84 15.93
C ARG A 91 -3.07 11.86 16.43
#